data_AF-A4F7Z4-F1
#
_entry.id   AF-A4F7Z4-F1
#
_cell.length_a   1.000
_cell.length_b   1.000
_cell.length_c   1.000
_cell.angle_alpha   90.00
_cell.angle_beta   90.00
_cell.angle_gamma   90.00
#
_symmetry.space_group_name_H-M   'P 1'
#
loop_
_entity.id
_entity.type
_entity.pdbx_description
1 polymer ?
#
loop_
_entity_poly.entity_id
_entity_poly.type
_entity_poly.pdbx_seq_one_letter_code
_entity_poly.pdbx_strand_id
1 'polypeptide(L)'
;MSPDGASQRPAAADQALSAGAATSVGFEVDRAEIPHVIADLQHAEAALVDAMQKAQLLGDYVRPPGLDPHSAEAAERLGPKAASSYLRAAEPRIDGIQALIAELLASMRAYDAQEDEIANSLFR
;
A
#
# COMPACT_ATOMS: atom_id res chain seq x y z
N MET A 1 -14.53 -31.82 23.77
CA MET A 1 -13.51 -30.80 24.08
C MET A 1 -12.56 -30.78 22.90
N SER A 2 -12.74 -29.83 21.98
CA SER A 2 -11.84 -29.64 20.83
C SER A 2 -10.90 -28.49 21.17
N PRO A 3 -9.57 -28.68 21.12
CA PRO A 3 -8.64 -27.59 21.30
C PRO A 3 -8.29 -26.94 19.95
N ASP A 4 -7.95 -25.66 20.06
CA ASP A 4 -7.06 -24.90 19.17
C ASP A 4 -7.58 -24.49 17.78
N GLY A 5 -8.27 -23.35 17.78
CA GLY A 5 -8.22 -22.39 16.67
C GLY A 5 -6.82 -21.79 16.57
N ALA A 6 -5.87 -22.58 16.07
CA ALA A 6 -4.53 -22.11 15.77
C ALA A 6 -4.57 -21.39 14.42
N SER A 7 -4.47 -20.05 14.43
CA SER A 7 -4.17 -19.25 13.25
C SER A 7 -2.92 -19.82 12.58
N GLN A 8 -3.08 -20.49 11.44
CA GLN A 8 -1.95 -21.06 10.71
C GLN A 8 -1.21 -19.95 9.97
N ARG A 9 0.11 -19.89 10.15
CA ARG A 9 1.00 -19.01 9.35
C ARG A 9 0.89 -19.35 7.86
N PRO A 10 1.05 -18.38 6.96
CA PRO A 10 0.94 -18.57 5.50
C PRO A 10 1.79 -19.74 4.97
N ALA A 11 3.02 -19.90 5.46
CA ALA A 11 3.91 -20.97 5.03
C ALA A 11 3.43 -22.40 5.40
N ALA A 12 2.62 -22.55 6.46
CA ALA A 12 2.04 -23.83 6.85
C ALA A 12 0.80 -24.17 6.00
N ALA A 13 0.06 -23.14 5.57
CA ALA A 13 -1.08 -23.27 4.68
C ALA A 13 -0.67 -23.73 3.27
N ASP A 14 0.44 -23.19 2.74
CA ASP A 14 1.00 -23.60 1.43
C ASP A 14 1.40 -25.09 1.40
N GLN A 15 1.92 -25.61 2.52
CA GLN A 15 2.24 -27.03 2.67
C GLN A 15 0.99 -27.90 2.76
N ALA A 16 -0.08 -27.44 3.43
CA ALA A 16 -1.34 -28.17 3.55
C ALA A 16 -2.11 -28.25 2.22
N LEU A 17 -2.06 -27.17 1.41
CA LEU A 17 -2.61 -27.14 0.04
C LEU A 17 -1.86 -28.13 -0.88
N SER A 18 -0.53 -28.11 -0.82
CA SER A 18 0.31 -29.00 -1.63
C SER A 18 0.15 -30.48 -1.27
N ALA A 19 -0.26 -30.79 -0.03
CA ALA A 19 -0.54 -32.15 0.44
C ALA A 19 -1.96 -32.65 0.12
N GLY A 20 -2.81 -31.85 -0.53
CA GLY A 20 -4.18 -32.23 -0.90
C GLY A 20 -5.12 -32.44 0.30
N ALA A 21 -4.73 -32.00 1.50
CA ALA A 21 -5.49 -32.20 2.74
C ALA A 21 -6.58 -31.14 2.98
N ALA A 22 -6.53 -30.01 2.28
CA ALA A 22 -7.50 -28.93 2.39
C ALA A 22 -8.07 -28.57 1.01
N THR A 23 -9.39 -28.65 0.85
CA THR A 23 -10.11 -28.20 -0.36
C THR A 23 -10.27 -26.68 -0.43
N SER A 24 -9.98 -25.97 0.67
CA SER A 24 -9.77 -24.53 0.71
C SER A 24 -8.96 -24.19 1.96
N VAL A 25 -7.94 -23.34 1.83
CA VAL A 25 -7.37 -22.64 2.97
C VAL A 25 -8.23 -21.41 3.17
N GLY A 26 -9.05 -21.41 4.22
CA GLY A 26 -9.72 -20.20 4.67
C GLY A 26 -8.67 -19.28 5.27
N PHE A 27 -8.39 -18.16 4.61
CA PHE A 27 -7.68 -17.06 5.26
C PHE A 27 -8.69 -16.34 6.16
N GLU A 28 -8.39 -16.26 7.46
CA GLU A 28 -9.18 -15.47 8.39
C GLU A 28 -8.71 -14.02 8.30
N VAL A 29 -9.61 -13.13 7.88
CA VAL A 29 -9.33 -11.70 7.75
C VAL A 29 -9.88 -11.01 8.99
N ASP A 30 -9.01 -10.36 9.77
CA ASP A 30 -9.45 -9.50 10.86
C ASP A 30 -10.02 -8.19 10.30
N ARG A 31 -11.34 -8.10 10.27
CA ARG A 31 -12.07 -6.95 9.71
C ARG A 31 -11.89 -5.69 10.53
N ALA A 32 -11.58 -5.80 11.83
CA ALA A 32 -11.34 -4.65 12.66
C ALA A 32 -10.03 -3.93 12.28
N GLU A 33 -9.08 -4.67 11.71
CA GLU A 33 -7.76 -4.13 11.32
C GLU A 33 -7.76 -3.46 9.94
N ILE A 34 -8.67 -3.85 9.02
CA ILE A 34 -8.70 -3.27 7.66
C ILE A 34 -8.82 -1.74 7.67
N PRO A 35 -9.73 -1.11 8.47
CA PRO A 35 -9.77 0.34 8.58
C PRO A 35 -8.46 0.98 9.07
N HIS A 36 -7.72 0.31 9.94
CA HIS A 36 -6.42 0.79 10.42
C HIS A 36 -5.36 0.74 9.31
N VAL A 37 -5.32 -0.36 8.55
CA VAL A 37 -4.45 -0.48 7.37
C VAL A 37 -4.77 0.58 6.33
N ILE A 38 -6.05 0.86 6.07
CA ILE A 38 -6.46 1.93 5.14
C ILE A 38 -5.97 3.29 5.65
N ALA A 39 -6.10 3.57 6.94
CA ALA A 39 -5.62 4.83 7.53
C ALA A 39 -4.10 5.00 7.38
N ASP A 40 -3.33 3.93 7.59
CA ASP A 40 -1.87 3.93 7.41
C ASP A 40 -1.48 4.17 5.95
N LEU A 41 -2.19 3.55 5.01
CA LEU A 41 -1.99 3.76 3.58
C LEU A 41 -2.30 5.20 3.15
N GLN A 42 -3.40 5.78 3.66
CA GLN A 42 -3.74 7.19 3.42
C GLN A 42 -2.70 8.14 4.01
N HIS A 43 -2.17 7.82 5.19
CA HIS A 43 -1.08 8.61 5.78
C HIS A 43 0.19 8.55 4.93
N ALA A 44 0.54 7.36 4.44
CA ALA A 44 1.69 7.17 3.55
C ALA A 44 1.52 7.92 2.22
N GLU A 45 0.32 7.89 1.63
CA GLU A 45 -0.02 8.67 0.44
C GLU A 45 0.17 10.17 0.69
N ALA A 46 -0.38 10.70 1.78
CA ALA A 46 -0.24 12.12 2.12
C ALA A 46 1.23 12.53 2.32
N ALA A 47 2.03 11.67 2.95
CA ALA A 47 3.47 11.89 3.12
C ALA A 47 4.21 11.89 1.76
N LEU A 48 3.83 11.03 0.82
CA LEU A 48 4.39 11.02 -0.53
C LEU A 48 4.05 12.31 -1.29
N VAL A 49 2.80 12.78 -1.20
CA VAL A 49 2.36 14.04 -1.81
C VAL A 49 3.13 15.23 -1.26
N ASP A 50 3.30 15.31 0.07
CA ASP A 50 4.11 16.36 0.72
C ASP A 50 5.58 16.31 0.24
N ALA A 51 6.16 15.12 0.17
CA ALA A 51 7.52 14.95 -0.34
C ALA A 51 7.65 15.33 -1.83
N MET A 52 6.64 15.08 -2.65
CA MET A 52 6.60 15.55 -4.05
C MET A 52 6.57 17.07 -4.15
N GLN A 53 5.76 17.74 -3.33
CA GLN A 53 5.73 19.20 -3.29
C GLN A 53 7.11 19.78 -2.90
N LYS A 54 7.76 19.18 -1.89
CA LYS A 54 9.13 19.58 -1.50
C LYS A 54 10.14 19.34 -2.62
N ALA A 55 10.04 18.22 -3.34
CA ALA A 55 10.93 17.91 -4.46
C ALA A 55 10.77 18.92 -5.61
N GLN A 56 9.55 19.39 -5.89
CA GLN A 56 9.32 20.43 -6.92
C GLN A 56 10.04 21.73 -6.60
N LEU A 57 10.13 22.09 -5.33
CA LEU A 57 10.82 23.31 -4.87
C LEU A 57 12.35 23.15 -4.81
N LEU A 58 12.89 21.93 -4.90
CA LEU A 58 14.32 21.67 -4.75
C LEU A 58 15.18 22.45 -5.77
N GLY A 59 14.66 22.64 -6.99
CA GLY A 59 15.32 23.43 -8.03
C GLY A 59 15.58 24.89 -7.63
N ASP A 60 14.76 25.45 -6.74
CA ASP A 60 14.87 26.85 -6.30
C ASP A 60 15.95 27.04 -5.21
N TYR A 61 16.30 25.96 -4.50
CA TYR A 61 17.25 25.99 -3.38
C TYR A 61 18.67 25.57 -3.77
N VAL A 62 18.85 24.87 -4.89
CA VAL A 62 20.17 24.38 -5.32
C VAL A 62 20.77 25.36 -6.33
N ARG A 63 21.88 26.01 -5.93
CA ARG A 63 22.66 26.90 -6.81
C ARG A 63 24.09 26.37 -6.97
N PRO A 64 24.72 26.61 -8.13
CA PRO A 64 26.13 26.29 -8.33
C PRO A 64 27.00 27.00 -7.27
N PRO A 65 27.91 26.28 -6.58
CA PRO A 65 28.82 26.91 -5.63
C PRO A 65 29.91 27.77 -6.29
N GLY A 66 30.12 27.60 -7.60
CA GLY A 66 31.07 28.35 -8.42
C GLY A 66 30.58 28.57 -9.84
N LEU A 67 31.31 29.38 -10.60
CA LEU A 67 31.01 29.68 -12.01
C LEU A 67 31.63 28.67 -12.99
N ASP A 68 32.33 27.65 -12.48
CA ASP A 68 32.94 26.61 -13.30
C ASP A 68 31.89 25.59 -13.77
N PRO A 69 32.13 24.90 -14.91
CA PRO A 69 31.20 23.90 -15.43
C PRO A 69 30.88 22.76 -14.46
N HIS A 70 31.82 22.34 -13.62
CA HIS A 70 31.58 21.25 -12.67
C HIS A 70 30.61 21.66 -11.56
N SER A 71 30.71 22.90 -11.07
CA SER A 71 29.74 23.47 -10.13
C SER A 71 28.32 23.51 -10.70
N ALA A 72 28.18 23.88 -11.98
CA ALA A 72 26.89 23.90 -12.67
C ALA A 72 26.30 22.49 -12.83
N GLU A 73 27.11 21.52 -13.28
CA GLU A 73 26.70 20.11 -13.39
C GLU A 73 26.32 19.50 -12.03
N ALA A 74 27.06 19.82 -10.97
CA ALA A 74 26.75 19.36 -9.62
C ALA A 74 25.38 19.89 -9.15
N ALA A 75 25.12 21.18 -9.36
CA ALA A 75 23.83 21.79 -9.02
C ALA A 75 22.67 21.19 -9.83
N GLU A 76 22.88 20.96 -11.15
CA GLU A 76 21.87 20.34 -12.00
C GLU A 76 21.53 18.91 -11.55
N ARG A 77 22.54 18.12 -11.17
CA ARG A 77 22.35 16.75 -10.67
C ARG A 77 21.62 16.72 -9.33
N LEU A 78 22.01 17.59 -8.40
CA LEU A 78 21.48 17.60 -7.02
C LEU A 78 20.11 18.27 -6.90
N GLY A 79 19.78 19.21 -7.79
CA GLY A 79 18.47 19.86 -7.82
C GLY A 79 17.55 19.25 -8.89
N PRO A 80 17.49 19.82 -10.10
CA PRO A 80 16.50 19.46 -11.11
C PRO A 80 16.45 17.97 -11.48
N LYS A 81 17.60 17.30 -11.68
CA LYS A 81 17.63 15.89 -12.09
C LYS A 81 17.18 14.96 -10.95
N ALA A 82 17.65 15.21 -9.73
CA ALA A 82 17.21 14.47 -8.55
C ALA A 82 15.70 14.63 -8.32
N ALA A 83 15.19 15.86 -8.37
CA ALA A 83 13.77 16.15 -8.24
C ALA A 83 12.92 15.45 -9.31
N SER A 84 13.30 15.57 -10.59
CA SER A 84 12.59 14.92 -11.70
C SER A 84 12.58 13.38 -11.57
N SER A 85 13.70 12.80 -11.14
CA SER A 85 13.79 11.35 -10.92
C SER A 85 12.89 10.90 -9.78
N TYR A 86 12.82 11.66 -8.69
CA TYR A 86 11.95 11.36 -7.56
C TYR A 86 10.48 11.44 -7.96
N LEU A 87 10.06 12.55 -8.61
CA LEU A 87 8.68 12.77 -9.02
C LEU A 87 8.15 11.65 -9.92
N ARG A 88 8.95 11.25 -10.92
CA ARG A 88 8.61 10.14 -11.82
C ARG A 88 8.42 8.81 -11.11
N ALA A 89 9.17 8.57 -10.03
CA ALA A 89 9.06 7.35 -9.24
C ALA A 89 7.92 7.42 -8.21
N ALA A 90 7.49 8.61 -7.81
CA ALA A 90 6.48 8.83 -6.80
C ALA A 90 5.05 8.68 -7.35
N GLU A 91 4.77 9.19 -8.55
CA GLU A 91 3.46 9.07 -9.21
C GLU A 91 2.89 7.64 -9.22
N PRO A 92 3.59 6.61 -9.76
CA PRO A 92 3.04 5.25 -9.79
C PRO A 92 2.88 4.62 -8.40
N ARG A 93 3.57 5.13 -7.37
CA ARG A 93 3.41 4.66 -5.99
C ARG A 93 2.12 5.18 -5.39
N ILE A 94 1.76 6.43 -5.67
CA ILE A 94 0.48 7.00 -5.24
C ILE A 94 -0.66 6.23 -5.90
N ASP A 95 -0.59 6.01 -7.21
CA ASP A 95 -1.60 5.23 -7.94
C ASP A 95 -1.75 3.81 -7.35
N GLY A 96 -0.63 3.17 -7.01
CA GLY A 96 -0.63 1.85 -6.37
C GLY A 96 -1.27 1.84 -4.97
N ILE A 97 -1.01 2.86 -4.14
CA ILE A 97 -1.63 2.99 -2.82
C ILE A 97 -3.14 3.21 -2.95
N GLN A 98 -3.55 4.11 -3.86
CA GLN A 98 -4.97 4.38 -4.10
C GLN A 98 -5.72 3.14 -4.62
N ALA A 99 -5.10 2.37 -5.51
CA ALA A 99 -5.66 1.12 -6.01
C ALA A 99 -5.84 0.10 -4.88
N LEU A 100 -4.84 -0.06 -3.99
CA LEU A 100 -4.93 -0.97 -2.86
C LEU A 100 -6.02 -0.56 -1.87
N ILE A 101 -6.15 0.73 -1.56
CA ILE A 101 -7.23 1.24 -0.71
C ILE A 101 -8.60 0.93 -1.34
N ALA A 102 -8.75 1.16 -2.65
CA ALA A 102 -9.99 0.91 -3.36
C ALA A 102 -10.38 -0.58 -3.35
N GLU A 103 -9.39 -1.47 -3.51
CA GLU A 103 -9.59 -2.91 -3.43
C GLU A 103 -10.02 -3.35 -2.03
N LEU A 104 -9.33 -2.90 -0.98
CA LEU A 104 -9.70 -3.20 0.41
C LEU A 104 -11.14 -2.76 0.74
N LEU A 105 -11.51 -1.54 0.34
CA LEU A 105 -12.87 -1.03 0.52
C LEU A 105 -13.91 -1.81 -0.28
N ALA A 106 -13.58 -2.27 -1.48
CA ALA A 106 -14.47 -3.09 -2.29
C ALA A 106 -14.67 -4.48 -1.68
N SER A 107 -13.58 -5.10 -1.21
CA SER A 107 -13.63 -6.38 -0.49
C SER A 107 -14.48 -6.29 0.76
N MET A 108 -14.31 -5.26 1.60
CA MET A 108 -15.14 -5.06 2.79
C MET A 108 -16.63 -5.00 2.44
N ARG A 109 -17.01 -4.20 1.44
CA ARG A 109 -18.41 -4.11 1.00
C ARG A 109 -18.97 -5.44 0.50
N ALA A 110 -18.16 -6.21 -0.22
CA ALA A 110 -18.57 -7.53 -0.70
C ALA A 110 -18.80 -8.52 0.45
N TYR A 111 -17.93 -8.49 1.46
CA TYR A 111 -18.10 -9.28 2.69
C TYR A 111 -19.36 -8.90 3.45
N ASP A 112 -19.61 -7.60 3.66
CA ASP A 112 -20.80 -7.13 4.37
C ASP A 112 -22.10 -7.55 3.64
N ALA A 113 -22.13 -7.43 2.31
CA ALA A 113 -23.28 -7.87 1.51
C ALA A 113 -23.51 -9.39 1.61
N GLN A 114 -22.44 -10.19 1.66
CA GLN A 114 -22.54 -11.63 1.82
C GLN A 114 -23.09 -12.02 3.20
N GLU A 115 -22.70 -11.31 4.27
CA GLU A 115 -23.25 -11.54 5.61
C GLU A 115 -24.73 -11.18 5.69
N ASP A 116 -25.14 -10.06 5.09
CA ASP A 116 -26.55 -9.65 5.04
C ASP A 116 -27.42 -10.68 4.28
N GLU A 117 -26.92 -11.26 3.19
CA GLU A 117 -27.60 -12.33 2.46
C GLU A 117 -27.75 -13.61 3.29
N ILE A 118 -26.68 -14.02 3.98
CA ILE A 118 -26.70 -15.19 4.88
C ILE A 118 -27.70 -14.96 6.02
N ALA A 119 -27.62 -13.81 6.70
CA ALA A 119 -28.54 -13.45 7.77
C ALA A 119 -30.00 -13.48 7.28
N ASN A 120 -30.29 -12.83 6.15
CA ASN A 120 -31.64 -12.81 5.57
C ASN A 120 -32.14 -14.20 5.13
N SER A 121 -31.25 -15.12 4.75
CA SER A 121 -31.63 -16.49 4.38
C SER A 121 -31.92 -17.39 5.59
N LEU A 122 -31.32 -17.13 6.76
CA LEU A 122 -31.51 -17.89 7.99
C LEU A 122 -32.82 -17.54 8.74
N PHE A 123 -33.41 -16.37 8.45
CA PHE A 123 -34.66 -15.90 9.06
C PHE A 123 -35.90 -16.08 8.16
N ARG A 124 -35.79 -16.82 7.04
CA ARG A 124 -36.92 -17.27 6.21
C ARG A 124 -37.20 -18.75 6.41
#